data_AF-J9GRU0-F1
#
_entry.id   AF-J9GRU0-F1
#
_cell.length_a   1.000
_cell.length_b   1.000
_cell.length_c   1.000
_cell.angle_alpha   90.00
_cell.angle_beta   90.00
_cell.angle_gamma   90.00
#
_symmetry.space_group_name_H-M   'P 1'
#
loop_
_entity.id
_entity.type
_entity.pdbx_description
1 polymer ?
#
loop_
_entity_poly.entity_id
_entity_poly.type
_entity_poly.pdbx_seq_one_letter_code
_entity_poly.pdbx_strand_id
1 'polypeptide(L)'
;MSGQTPKLGLASERGKPAVLLTVTKQPSTNTLELTEKLETALHDLQKNLPADVKVSTDIFRQSRFIESSICNVQKSLIEGGIFVVIVLFLFLANVRTTVISLVTLPLSLITSLIALHYMGFTINTMSLGGMAIAIGS
;
A
#
# COMPACT_ATOMS: atom_id res chain seq x y z
N MET A 1 -33.10 28.71 -25.31
CA MET A 1 -31.89 28.16 -25.97
C MET A 1 -31.45 26.95 -25.17
N SER A 2 -31.94 25.76 -25.51
CA SER A 2 -31.59 24.50 -24.83
C SER A 2 -30.23 24.05 -25.36
N GLY A 3 -29.16 24.48 -24.68
CA GLY A 3 -27.80 24.09 -25.03
C GLY A 3 -27.58 22.63 -24.63
N GLN A 4 -27.73 21.71 -25.57
CA GLN A 4 -27.29 20.33 -25.36
C GLN A 4 -25.77 20.35 -25.20
N THR A 5 -25.33 20.17 -23.95
CA THR A 5 -23.92 20.03 -23.58
C THR A 5 -23.30 18.91 -24.43
N PRO A 6 -22.10 19.09 -25.01
CA PRO A 6 -21.48 18.08 -25.86
C PRO A 6 -21.40 16.74 -25.12
N LYS A 7 -21.76 15.64 -25.81
CA LYS A 7 -21.74 14.29 -25.25
C LYS A 7 -20.32 13.94 -24.83
N LEU A 8 -20.01 14.08 -23.54
CA LEU A 8 -18.74 13.71 -22.92
C LEU A 8 -18.67 12.18 -22.81
N GLY A 9 -18.32 11.52 -23.91
CA GLY A 9 -18.10 10.07 -23.97
C GLY A 9 -19.35 9.22 -23.68
N LEU A 10 -19.21 7.92 -23.89
CA LEU A 10 -20.15 6.92 -23.39
C LEU A 10 -19.45 6.20 -22.24
N ALA A 11 -20.06 6.20 -21.07
CA ALA A 11 -19.62 5.40 -19.93
C ALA A 11 -20.67 4.34 -19.61
N SER A 12 -20.19 3.15 -19.30
CA SER A 12 -21.04 2.04 -18.91
C SER A 12 -20.42 1.26 -17.76
N GLU A 13 -21.26 0.90 -16.80
CA GLU A 13 -20.92 -0.06 -15.75
C GLU A 13 -21.67 -1.34 -16.08
N ARG A 14 -20.94 -2.42 -16.37
CA ARG A 14 -21.49 -3.75 -16.69
C ARG A 14 -22.63 -3.75 -17.74
N GLY A 15 -22.51 -2.91 -18.77
CA GLY A 15 -23.49 -2.81 -19.86
C GLY A 15 -24.69 -1.88 -19.60
N LYS A 16 -24.77 -1.25 -18.42
CA LYS A 16 -25.77 -0.21 -18.11
C LYS A 16 -25.17 1.19 -18.34
N PRO A 17 -25.93 2.17 -18.85
CA PRO A 17 -25.47 3.55 -18.94
C PRO A 17 -25.05 4.07 -17.56
N ALA A 18 -23.86 4.67 -17.48
CA ALA A 18 -23.30 5.17 -16.24
C ALA A 18 -22.63 6.53 -16.46
N VAL A 19 -22.42 7.28 -15.37
CA VAL A 19 -21.61 8.50 -15.36
C VAL A 19 -20.28 8.17 -14.69
N LEU A 20 -19.18 8.37 -15.40
CA LEU A 20 -17.83 8.16 -14.86
C LEU A 20 -17.30 9.46 -14.26
N LEU A 21 -16.96 9.43 -12.97
CA LEU A 21 -16.27 10.53 -12.28
C LEU A 21 -14.86 10.07 -11.92
N THR A 22 -13.86 10.84 -12.33
CA THR A 22 -12.45 10.57 -11.98
C THR A 22 -11.99 11.56 -10.93
N VAL A 23 -11.55 11.05 -9.77
CA VAL A 23 -10.97 11.85 -8.69
C VAL A 23 -9.46 11.70 -8.73
N THR A 24 -8.75 12.83 -8.84
CA THR A 24 -7.28 12.85 -8.85
C THR A 24 -6.77 13.43 -7.55
N LYS A 25 -5.83 12.74 -6.89
CA LYS A 25 -5.21 13.21 -5.66
C LYS A 25 -4.26 14.37 -5.92
N GLN A 26 -4.15 15.29 -4.98
CA GLN A 26 -3.11 16.33 -5.01
C GLN A 26 -1.73 15.72 -4.72
N PRO A 27 -0.63 16.40 -5.15
CA PRO A 27 0.72 16.03 -4.76
C PRO A 27 0.86 15.95 -3.23
N SER A 28 1.68 15.02 -2.75
CA SER A 28 1.94 14.81 -1.31
C SER A 28 0.75 14.42 -0.44
N THR A 29 -0.43 14.13 -1.02
CA THR A 29 -1.58 13.62 -0.25
C THR A 29 -1.51 12.10 -0.05
N ASN A 30 -1.81 11.65 1.17
CA ASN A 30 -1.97 10.23 1.50
C ASN A 30 -3.20 9.65 0.78
N THR A 31 -3.01 8.55 0.07
CA THR A 31 -4.04 7.93 -0.76
C THR A 31 -5.10 7.21 0.08
N LEU A 32 -4.72 6.59 1.20
CA LEU A 32 -5.66 5.89 2.09
C LEU A 32 -6.57 6.90 2.78
N GLU A 33 -5.98 7.91 3.42
CA GLU A 33 -6.73 8.96 4.14
C GLU A 33 -7.68 9.72 3.21
N LEU A 34 -7.22 10.08 2.00
CA LEU A 34 -8.08 10.72 0.99
C LEU A 34 -9.26 9.82 0.62
N THR A 35 -9.01 8.52 0.48
CA THR A 35 -10.05 7.56 0.11
C THR A 35 -11.08 7.40 1.22
N GLU A 36 -10.68 7.37 2.49
CA GLU A 36 -11.61 7.35 3.63
C GLU A 36 -12.49 8.60 3.70
N LYS A 37 -11.89 9.78 3.51
CA LYS A 37 -12.64 11.05 3.43
C LYS A 37 -13.61 11.06 2.26
N LEU A 38 -13.20 10.54 1.10
CA LEU A 38 -14.05 10.44 -0.07
C LEU A 38 -15.24 9.52 0.18
N GLU A 39 -15.04 8.35 0.80
CA GLU A 39 -16.12 7.42 1.16
C GLU A 39 -17.12 8.06 2.13
N THR A 40 -16.63 8.80 3.12
CA THR A 40 -17.51 9.50 4.07
C THR A 40 -18.35 10.56 3.36
N ALA A 41 -17.72 11.37 2.49
CA ALA A 41 -18.43 12.38 1.71
C ALA A 41 -19.44 11.76 0.73
N LEU A 42 -19.09 10.64 0.08
CA LEU A 42 -20.00 9.93 -0.82
C LEU A 42 -21.17 9.30 -0.06
N HIS A 43 -20.94 8.78 1.14
CA HIS A 43 -21.99 8.24 1.99
C HIS A 43 -23.00 9.34 2.40
N ASP A 44 -22.51 10.53 2.73
CA ASP A 44 -23.38 11.67 3.05
C ASP A 44 -24.13 12.21 1.82
N LEU A 45 -23.48 12.23 0.66
CA LEU A 45 -24.14 12.59 -0.60
C LEU A 45 -25.23 11.59 -0.97
N GLN A 46 -24.99 10.30 -0.76
CA GLN A 46 -25.93 9.24 -1.10
C GLN A 46 -27.26 9.35 -0.32
N LYS A 47 -27.25 9.92 0.89
CA LYS A 47 -28.47 10.21 1.66
C LYS A 47 -29.39 11.23 0.99
N ASN A 48 -28.83 12.12 0.17
CA ASN A 48 -29.56 13.18 -0.52
C ASN A 48 -29.88 12.83 -1.97
N LEU A 49 -29.39 11.69 -2.47
CA LEU A 49 -29.64 11.23 -3.84
C LEU A 49 -30.96 10.46 -3.93
N PRO A 50 -31.68 10.54 -5.07
CA PRO A 50 -32.83 9.69 -5.33
C PRO A 50 -32.47 8.21 -5.22
N ALA A 51 -33.42 7.37 -4.78
CA ALA A 51 -33.20 5.94 -4.57
C ALA A 51 -32.76 5.16 -5.84
N ASP A 52 -32.98 5.74 -7.03
CA ASP A 52 -32.59 5.17 -8.32
C ASP A 52 -31.11 5.43 -8.68
N VAL A 53 -30.42 6.31 -7.96
CA VAL A 53 -29.01 6.62 -8.20
C VAL A 53 -28.12 5.74 -7.31
N LYS A 54 -27.32 4.87 -7.94
CA LYS A 54 -26.31 4.05 -7.25
C LYS A 54 -24.92 4.56 -7.58
N VAL A 55 -24.14 4.82 -6.53
CA VAL A 55 -22.72 5.19 -6.66
C VAL A 55 -21.88 3.94 -6.46
N SER A 56 -21.07 3.58 -7.46
CA SER A 56 -20.14 2.45 -7.38
C SER A 56 -18.70 2.97 -7.37
N THR A 57 -18.05 2.92 -6.21
CA THR A 57 -16.63 3.30 -6.05
C THR A 57 -15.66 2.16 -6.37
N ASP A 58 -16.17 0.94 -6.51
CA ASP A 58 -15.37 -0.29 -6.63
C ASP A 58 -14.68 -0.52 -7.97
N ILE A 59 -14.93 0.32 -8.98
CA ILE A 59 -14.39 0.13 -10.34
C ILE A 59 -12.87 0.26 -10.34
N PHE A 60 -12.33 1.28 -9.66
CA PHE A 60 -10.89 1.49 -9.55
C PHE A 60 -10.55 2.31 -8.30
N ARG A 61 -9.76 1.72 -7.39
CA ARG A 61 -9.29 2.37 -6.16
C ARG A 61 -7.82 2.06 -5.91
N GLN A 62 -7.00 3.11 -5.87
CA GLN A 62 -5.57 2.96 -5.56
C GLN A 62 -5.35 2.48 -4.11
N SER A 63 -6.21 2.87 -3.16
CA SER A 63 -6.10 2.44 -1.75
C SER A 63 -6.15 0.91 -1.58
N ARG A 64 -7.05 0.24 -2.30
CA ARG A 64 -7.21 -1.23 -2.24
C ARG A 64 -5.92 -1.94 -2.63
N PHE A 65 -5.20 -1.44 -3.63
CA PHE A 65 -3.91 -1.98 -4.02
C PHE A 65 -2.86 -1.80 -2.93
N ILE A 66 -2.82 -0.63 -2.29
CA ILE A 66 -1.89 -0.34 -1.19
C ILE A 66 -2.19 -1.24 0.02
N GLU A 67 -3.46 -1.34 0.45
CA GLU A 67 -3.89 -2.18 1.56
C GLU A 67 -3.57 -3.66 1.31
N SER A 68 -3.88 -4.16 0.12
CA SER A 68 -3.58 -5.54 -0.27
C SER A 68 -2.07 -5.80 -0.27
N SER A 69 -1.28 -4.84 -0.74
CA SER A 69 0.18 -4.94 -0.73
C SER A 69 0.75 -4.97 0.68
N ILE A 70 0.25 -4.11 1.58
CA ILE A 70 0.66 -4.10 3.00
C ILE A 70 0.31 -5.44 3.66
N CYS A 71 -0.92 -5.92 3.47
CA CYS A 71 -1.36 -7.21 4.01
C CYS A 71 -0.48 -8.37 3.51
N ASN A 72 -0.19 -8.39 2.20
CA ASN A 72 0.65 -9.41 1.61
C ASN A 72 2.09 -9.35 2.16
N VAL A 73 2.69 -8.16 2.25
CA VAL A 73 4.03 -7.98 2.83
C VAL A 73 4.06 -8.40 4.29
N GLN A 74 3.07 -8.01 5.10
CA GLN A 74 2.97 -8.41 6.50
C GLN A 74 2.90 -9.94 6.64
N LYS A 75 2.07 -10.60 5.83
CA LYS A 75 1.96 -12.05 5.81
C LYS A 75 3.30 -12.70 5.44
N SER A 76 3.95 -12.23 4.39
CA SER A 76 5.27 -12.74 3.96
C SER A 76 6.36 -12.53 5.02
N LEU A 77 6.34 -11.42 5.76
CA LEU A 77 7.28 -11.17 6.86
C LEU A 77 7.10 -12.16 8.01
N ILE A 78 5.85 -12.48 8.37
CA ILE A 78 5.56 -13.47 9.42
C ILE A 78 6.00 -14.86 8.97
N GLU A 79 5.61 -15.29 7.77
CA GLU A 79 5.98 -16.59 7.21
C GLU A 79 7.51 -16.72 7.08
N GLY A 80 8.16 -15.71 6.51
CA GLY A 80 9.63 -15.66 6.38
C GLY A 80 10.35 -15.64 7.72
N GLY A 81 9.84 -14.87 8.69
CA GLY A 81 10.40 -14.81 10.04
C GLY A 81 10.36 -16.16 10.75
N ILE A 82 9.27 -16.91 10.60
CA ILE A 82 9.15 -18.28 11.13
C ILE A 82 10.22 -19.20 10.51
N PHE A 83 10.40 -19.14 9.18
CA PHE A 83 11.44 -19.93 8.52
C PHE A 83 12.85 -19.58 9.01
N VAL A 84 13.15 -18.30 9.21
CA VAL A 84 14.45 -17.84 9.75
C VAL A 84 14.68 -18.41 11.15
N VAL A 85 13.68 -18.36 12.04
CA VAL A 85 13.79 -18.93 13.39
C VAL A 85 14.09 -20.43 13.34
N ILE A 86 13.39 -21.18 12.49
CA ILE A 86 13.59 -22.62 12.34
C ILE A 86 15.01 -22.92 11.88
N VAL A 87 15.49 -22.24 10.84
CA VAL A 87 16.85 -22.45 10.31
C VAL A 87 17.89 -22.08 11.36
N LEU A 88 17.78 -20.92 11.99
CA LEU A 88 18.74 -20.51 13.04
C LEU A 88 18.75 -21.50 14.21
N PHE A 89 17.58 -21.97 14.65
CA PHE A 89 17.52 -22.94 15.74
C PHE A 89 18.21 -24.27 15.38
N LEU A 90 17.99 -24.78 14.15
CA LEU A 90 18.64 -26.00 13.67
C LEU A 90 20.17 -25.86 13.59
N PHE A 91 20.68 -24.70 13.18
CA PHE A 91 22.12 -24.48 13.04
C PHE A 91 22.83 -24.14 14.36
N LEU A 92 22.21 -23.32 15.21
CA LEU A 92 22.85 -22.81 16.41
C LEU A 92 22.62 -23.70 17.63
N ALA A 93 21.58 -24.53 17.64
CA ALA A 93 21.15 -25.39 18.76
C ALA A 93 21.07 -24.67 20.13
N ASN A 94 21.00 -23.33 20.10
CA ASN A 94 21.03 -22.46 21.27
C ASN A 94 20.03 -21.33 21.07
N VAL A 95 19.00 -21.33 21.92
CA VAL A 95 17.89 -20.37 21.88
C VAL A 95 18.38 -18.94 22.09
N ARG A 96 19.35 -18.73 22.98
CA ARG A 96 19.85 -17.38 23.30
C ARG A 96 20.52 -16.74 22.08
N THR A 97 21.39 -17.49 21.41
CA THR A 97 22.12 -17.01 20.23
C THR A 97 21.20 -16.81 19.02
N THR A 98 20.16 -17.65 18.90
CA THR A 98 19.12 -17.52 17.88
C THR A 98 18.31 -16.23 18.06
N VAL A 99 17.86 -15.94 19.28
CA VAL A 99 17.08 -14.73 19.59
C VAL A 99 17.91 -13.46 19.38
N ILE A 100 19.19 -13.47 19.77
CA ILE A 100 20.10 -12.33 19.51
C ILE A 100 20.16 -12.06 18.01
N SER A 101 20.45 -13.07 17.20
CA SER A 101 20.57 -12.93 15.74
C SER A 101 19.27 -12.46 15.07
N LEU A 102 18.13 -13.00 15.53
CA LEU A 102 16.80 -12.64 15.02
C LEU A 102 16.45 -11.17 15.21
N VAL A 103 16.91 -10.55 16.31
CA VAL A 103 16.66 -9.14 16.60
C VAL A 103 17.74 -8.25 15.98
N THR A 104 19.01 -8.69 15.99
CA THR A 104 20.12 -7.90 15.46
C THR A 104 20.01 -7.67 13.95
N LEU A 105 19.59 -8.68 13.18
CA LEU A 105 19.46 -8.57 11.72
C LEU A 105 18.46 -7.46 11.28
N PRO A 106 17.18 -7.45 11.72
CA PRO A 106 16.25 -6.38 11.37
C PRO A 106 16.66 -5.04 11.97
N LEU A 107 17.24 -5.02 13.18
CA LEU A 107 17.73 -3.80 13.80
C LEU A 107 18.84 -3.14 12.96
N SER A 108 19.80 -3.92 12.46
CA SER A 108 20.88 -3.44 11.58
C SER A 108 20.32 -2.78 10.31
N LEU A 109 19.35 -3.43 9.65
CA LEU A 109 18.68 -2.90 8.47
C LEU A 109 17.95 -1.58 8.75
N ILE A 110 17.16 -1.52 9.82
CA ILE A 110 16.43 -0.30 10.21
C ILE A 110 17.43 0.84 10.49
N THR A 111 18.51 0.54 11.21
CA THR A 111 19.53 1.53 11.56
C THR A 111 20.23 2.07 10.30
N SER A 112 20.52 1.19 9.33
CA SER A 112 21.09 1.58 8.03
C SER A 112 20.14 2.49 7.24
N LEU A 113 18.85 2.15 7.18
CA LEU A 113 17.83 2.98 6.50
C LEU A 113 17.68 4.35 7.15
N ILE A 114 17.67 4.41 8.49
CA ILE A 114 17.62 5.66 9.23
C ILE A 114 18.87 6.50 8.95
N ALA A 115 20.06 5.90 8.95
CA ALA A 115 21.31 6.59 8.64
C ALA A 115 21.28 7.18 7.22
N LEU A 116 20.85 6.40 6.22
CA LEU A 116 20.68 6.87 4.85
C LEU A 116 19.71 8.04 4.76
N HIS A 117 18.59 7.98 5.48
CA HIS A 117 17.61 9.06 5.52
C HIS A 117 18.19 10.35 6.12
N TYR A 118 18.93 10.26 7.22
CA TYR A 118 19.61 11.41 7.82
C TYR A 118 20.68 12.03 6.92
N MET A 119 21.34 11.21 6.09
CA MET A 119 22.32 11.69 5.11
C MET A 119 21.66 12.28 3.84
N GLY A 120 20.33 12.26 3.73
CA GLY A 120 19.60 12.76 2.57
C GLY A 120 19.64 11.82 1.36
N PHE A 121 20.04 10.56 1.56
CA PHE A 121 20.03 9.57 0.48
C PHE A 121 18.64 8.97 0.28
N THR A 122 18.29 8.74 -0.98
CA THR A 122 17.06 8.04 -1.36
C THR A 122 17.28 6.54 -1.46
N ILE A 123 16.32 5.75 -1.00
CA ILE A 123 16.34 4.29 -1.16
C ILE A 123 16.14 3.98 -2.66
N ASN A 124 17.14 3.35 -3.27
CA ASN A 124 17.11 2.92 -4.66
C ASN A 124 17.69 1.50 -4.82
N THR A 125 17.71 1.00 -6.05
CA THR A 125 18.21 -0.36 -6.35
C THR A 125 19.67 -0.56 -5.99
N MET A 126 20.51 0.47 -6.10
CA MET A 126 21.93 0.42 -5.70
C MET A 126 22.08 0.32 -4.17
N SER A 127 21.36 1.13 -3.40
CA SER A 127 21.40 1.06 -1.93
C SER A 127 20.82 -0.25 -1.40
N LEU A 128 19.74 -0.75 -2.00
CA LEU A 128 19.16 -2.06 -1.67
C LEU A 128 20.13 -3.20 -1.97
N GLY A 129 20.82 -3.15 -3.12
CA GLY A 129 21.85 -4.12 -3.47
C GLY A 129 23.01 -4.14 -2.49
N GLY A 130 23.51 -2.97 -2.06
CA GLY A 130 24.56 -2.86 -1.05
C GLY A 130 24.16 -3.46 0.31
N MET A 131 22.93 -3.21 0.76
CA MET A 131 22.41 -3.80 2.00
C MET A 131 22.27 -5.33 1.90
N ALA A 132 21.85 -5.86 0.74
CA ALA A 132 21.76 -7.30 0.53
C ALA A 132 23.13 -7.99 0.61
N ILE A 133 24.18 -7.37 0.04
CA ILE A 133 25.55 -7.87 0.13
C ILE A 133 26.04 -7.86 1.59
N ALA A 134 25.80 -6.77 2.32
CA ALA A 134 26.21 -6.64 3.72
C ALA A 134 25.55 -7.65 4.66
N ILE A 135 24.38 -8.19 4.31
CA ILE A 135 23.74 -9.29 5.03
C ILE A 135 24.34 -10.65 4.67
N GLY A 136 24.75 -10.81 3.40
CA GLY A 136 25.25 -12.08 2.86
C GLY A 136 26.74 -12.34 3.05
N SER A 137 27.50 -11.36 3.56
CA SER A 137 28.93 -11.47 3.90
C SER A 137 29.16 -11.83 5.35
#